data_AF-A0A257LSN4-F1
#
_entry.id   AF-A0A257LSN4-F1
#
_cell.length_a   1.000
_cell.length_b   1.000
_cell.length_c   1.000
_cell.angle_alpha   90.00
_cell.angle_beta   90.00
_cell.angle_gamma   90.00
#
_symmetry.space_group_name_H-M   'P 1'
#
loop_
_entity.id
_entity.type
_entity.pdbx_description
1 polymer ?
#
loop_
_entity_poly.entity_id
_entity_poly.type
_entity_poly.pdbx_seq_one_letter_code
_entity_poly.pdbx_strand_id
1 'polypeptide(L)'
;MVLMFGSIELRKGVGSLLEMASGPAFPADGQVLVVGRQSAEVRALIAALGTGLPAGRLICVDRYVDRQDEWLAFAAADYGWVAYEGFYGPSGVVAQCRQANLPMIHRGKGLIGYQLRPASHADAPWASAHGLQVSFLASSEPRDRGIGEVIG
;
A
#
# COMPACT_ATOMS: atom_id res chain seq x y z
N MET A 1 -10.44 1.60 4.40
CA MET A 1 -10.08 0.42 3.59
C MET A 1 -8.63 0.50 3.12
N VAL A 2 -7.86 -0.58 3.30
CA VAL A 2 -6.50 -0.75 2.78
C VAL A 2 -6.53 -1.60 1.52
N LEU A 3 -5.99 -1.08 0.41
CA LEU A 3 -5.97 -1.73 -0.89
C LEU A 3 -4.61 -2.37 -1.20
N MET A 4 -4.60 -3.66 -1.53
CA MET A 4 -3.49 -4.35 -2.18
C MET A 4 -3.87 -4.65 -3.63
N PHE A 5 -3.15 -4.04 -4.58
CA PHE A 5 -3.50 -4.11 -6.01
C PHE A 5 -2.41 -4.75 -6.88
N GLY A 6 -2.83 -5.45 -7.95
CA GLY A 6 -2.00 -5.93 -9.06
C GLY A 6 -1.83 -7.45 -9.09
N SER A 7 -0.74 -7.96 -9.69
CA SER A 7 -0.40 -9.39 -9.55
C SER A 7 0.08 -9.64 -8.12
N ILE A 8 -0.66 -10.42 -7.35
CA ILE A 8 -0.42 -10.64 -5.92
C ILE A 8 0.42 -11.89 -5.74
N GLU A 9 1.65 -11.65 -5.28
CA GLU A 9 2.66 -12.64 -4.93
C GLU A 9 3.08 -12.44 -3.48
N LEU A 10 3.68 -13.46 -2.84
CA LEU A 10 4.10 -13.39 -1.43
C LEU A 10 4.95 -12.15 -1.12
N ARG A 11 5.87 -11.78 -2.03
CA ARG A 11 6.71 -10.57 -1.90
C ARG A 11 5.92 -9.26 -1.75
N LYS A 12 4.63 -9.23 -2.08
CA LYS A 12 3.79 -8.04 -1.86
C LYS A 12 3.39 -7.87 -0.39
N GLY A 13 3.69 -8.85 0.47
CA GLY A 13 3.47 -8.76 1.91
C GLY A 13 2.02 -9.00 2.32
N VAL A 14 1.34 -9.94 1.65
CA VAL A 14 -0.04 -10.33 2.03
C VAL A 14 -0.10 -10.88 3.45
N GLY A 15 0.90 -11.62 3.92
CA GLY A 15 0.97 -12.10 5.31
C GLY A 15 0.95 -10.95 6.31
N SER A 16 1.90 -10.00 6.19
CA SER A 16 1.93 -8.82 7.06
C SER A 16 0.66 -7.96 6.99
N LEU A 17 0.01 -7.88 5.82
CA LEU A 17 -1.27 -7.17 5.68
C LEU A 17 -2.38 -7.85 6.49
N LEU A 18 -2.49 -9.18 6.42
CA LEU A 18 -3.50 -9.94 7.17
C LEU A 18 -3.21 -9.94 8.67
N GLU A 19 -1.94 -10.04 9.08
CA GLU A 19 -1.52 -9.91 10.48
C GLU A 19 -1.83 -8.53 11.05
N MET A 20 -1.59 -7.46 10.28
CA MET A 20 -1.98 -6.12 10.67
C MET A 20 -3.50 -6.01 10.80
N ALA A 21 -4.26 -6.60 9.88
CA ALA A 21 -5.72 -6.54 9.88
C ALA A 21 -6.39 -7.39 10.99
N SER A 22 -5.68 -8.36 11.56
CA SER A 22 -6.13 -9.13 12.73
C SER A 22 -5.73 -8.49 14.07
N GLY A 23 -4.79 -7.54 14.03
CA GLY A 23 -4.28 -6.87 15.22
C GLY A 23 -5.33 -5.99 15.92
N PRO A 24 -5.30 -5.89 17.25
CA PRO A 24 -6.28 -5.12 18.02
C PRO A 24 -6.19 -3.60 17.79
N ALA A 25 -5.08 -3.12 17.22
CA ALA A 25 -4.92 -1.72 16.87
C ALA A 25 -5.66 -1.35 15.58
N PHE A 26 -5.92 -2.32 14.69
CA PHE A 26 -6.55 -2.07 13.41
C PHE A 26 -8.01 -1.63 13.61
N PRO A 27 -8.51 -0.60 12.88
CA PRO A 27 -9.82 -0.01 13.14
C PRO A 27 -10.92 -1.07 13.11
N ALA A 28 -11.88 -1.04 14.04
CA ALA A 28 -12.89 -2.09 14.18
C ALA A 28 -13.71 -2.31 12.89
N ASP A 29 -13.98 -1.24 12.15
CA ASP A 29 -14.68 -1.19 10.86
C ASP A 29 -13.74 -1.18 9.64
N GLY A 30 -12.42 -1.21 9.87
CA GLY A 30 -11.42 -1.21 8.81
C GLY A 30 -11.49 -2.45 7.93
N GLN A 31 -11.33 -2.30 6.62
CA GLN A 31 -11.35 -3.42 5.67
C GLN A 31 -10.04 -3.51 4.90
N VAL A 32 -9.72 -4.72 4.45
CA VAL A 32 -8.66 -5.03 3.51
C VAL A 32 -9.28 -5.48 2.19
N LEU A 33 -8.87 -4.85 1.11
CA LEU A 33 -9.28 -5.17 -0.24
C LEU A 33 -8.06 -5.68 -1.03
N VAL A 34 -8.09 -6.95 -1.46
CA VAL A 34 -7.04 -7.56 -2.27
C VAL A 34 -7.58 -7.76 -3.68
N VAL A 35 -7.01 -7.04 -4.65
CA VAL A 35 -7.53 -6.95 -6.02
C VAL A 35 -6.45 -7.30 -7.04
N GLY A 36 -6.76 -8.27 -7.90
CA GLY A 36 -5.90 -8.75 -8.97
C GLY A 36 -5.54 -10.23 -8.80
N ARG A 37 -4.94 -10.82 -9.84
CA ARG A 37 -4.57 -12.24 -9.89
C ARG A 37 -3.68 -12.62 -8.71
N GLN A 38 -4.03 -13.69 -8.02
CA GLN A 38 -3.28 -14.23 -6.90
C GLN A 38 -2.56 -15.51 -7.30
N SER A 39 -1.33 -15.71 -6.82
CA SER A 39 -0.65 -17.00 -6.95
C SER A 39 -1.26 -18.06 -6.03
N ALA A 40 -0.90 -19.33 -6.26
CA ALA A 40 -1.44 -20.44 -5.48
C ALA A 40 -1.05 -20.33 -4.00
N GLU A 41 0.16 -19.86 -3.74
CA GLU A 41 0.73 -19.62 -2.43
C GLU A 41 -0.02 -18.51 -1.69
N VAL A 42 -0.35 -17.42 -2.39
CA VAL A 42 -1.16 -16.33 -1.83
C VAL A 42 -2.57 -16.80 -1.50
N ARG A 43 -3.22 -17.57 -2.40
CA ARG A 43 -4.54 -18.16 -2.13
C ARG A 43 -4.53 -19.06 -0.90
N ALA A 44 -3.53 -19.93 -0.78
CA ALA A 44 -3.38 -20.82 0.38
C ALA A 44 -3.19 -20.02 1.67
N LEU A 45 -2.37 -18.97 1.63
CA LEU A 45 -2.13 -18.10 2.79
C LEU A 45 -3.39 -17.31 3.21
N ILE A 46 -4.14 -16.77 2.25
CA ILE A 46 -5.42 -16.10 2.51
C ILE A 46 -6.43 -17.09 3.10
N ALA A 47 -6.53 -18.31 2.58
CA ALA A 47 -7.41 -19.32 3.15
C ALA A 47 -7.03 -19.68 4.60
N ALA A 48 -5.72 -19.78 4.88
CA ALA A 48 -5.23 -20.12 6.21
C ALA A 48 -5.44 -18.98 7.23
N LEU A 49 -5.10 -17.74 6.89
CA LEU A 49 -5.13 -16.62 7.82
C LEU A 49 -6.45 -15.83 7.79
N GLY A 50 -7.11 -15.78 6.64
CA GLY A 50 -8.32 -14.98 6.44
C GLY A 50 -9.54 -15.51 7.18
N THR A 51 -9.58 -16.80 7.50
CA THR A 51 -10.69 -17.42 8.25
C THR A 51 -10.76 -16.97 9.72
N GLY A 52 -9.64 -16.48 10.28
CA GLY A 52 -9.59 -15.91 11.61
C GLY A 52 -10.02 -14.44 11.68
N LEU A 53 -10.31 -13.80 10.54
CA LEU A 53 -10.67 -12.38 10.50
C LEU A 53 -12.18 -12.18 10.73
N PRO A 54 -12.59 -11.05 11.32
CA PRO A 54 -14.01 -10.70 11.41
C PRO A 54 -14.71 -10.69 10.05
N ALA A 55 -16.01 -11.00 10.04
CA ALA A 55 -16.80 -10.96 8.82
C ALA A 55 -16.72 -9.57 8.15
N GLY A 56 -16.50 -9.55 6.83
CA GLY A 56 -16.34 -8.32 6.06
C GLY A 56 -14.97 -7.63 6.18
N ARG A 57 -14.05 -8.15 7.01
CA ARG A 57 -12.68 -7.61 7.16
C ARG A 57 -11.86 -7.74 5.88
N LEU A 58 -12.00 -8.86 5.18
CA LEU A 58 -11.22 -9.19 4.00
C LEU A 58 -12.14 -9.37 2.80
N ILE A 59 -11.84 -8.63 1.74
CA ILE A 59 -12.54 -8.70 0.45
C ILE A 59 -11.49 -9.06 -0.61
N CYS A 60 -11.74 -10.12 -1.38
CA CYS A 60 -10.83 -10.59 -2.42
C CYS A 60 -11.49 -10.57 -3.80
N VAL A 61 -10.79 -9.98 -4.76
CA VAL A 61 -11.12 -10.02 -6.19
C VAL A 61 -9.96 -10.72 -6.90
N ASP A 62 -9.96 -12.06 -6.88
CA ASP A 62 -8.92 -12.90 -7.52
C ASP A 62 -9.24 -13.15 -8.99
N ARG A 63 -8.97 -12.14 -9.82
CA ARG A 63 -9.08 -12.22 -11.28
C ARG A 63 -8.21 -11.17 -11.93
N TYR A 64 -8.05 -11.26 -13.25
CA TYR A 64 -7.60 -10.11 -14.01
C TYR A 64 -8.66 -9.00 -13.90
N VAL A 65 -8.19 -7.77 -13.71
CA VAL A 65 -9.02 -6.57 -13.55
C VAL A 65 -8.73 -5.63 -14.70
N ASP A 66 -9.80 -5.04 -15.24
CA ASP A 66 -9.68 -4.03 -16.27
C ASP A 66 -9.47 -2.63 -15.65
N ARG A 67 -9.48 -1.61 -16.51
CA ARG A 67 -9.29 -0.22 -16.08
C ARG A 67 -10.42 0.31 -15.20
N GLN A 68 -11.65 -0.16 -15.41
CA GLN A 68 -12.80 0.26 -14.62
C GLN A 68 -12.73 -0.37 -13.23
N ASP A 69 -12.43 -1.66 -13.14
CA ASP A 69 -12.18 -2.36 -11.89
C ASP A 69 -11.03 -1.72 -11.10
N GLU A 70 -9.92 -1.38 -11.79
CA GLU A 70 -8.80 -0.64 -11.20
C GLU A 70 -9.30 0.68 -10.59
N TRP A 71 -9.99 1.49 -11.39
CA TRP A 71 -10.49 2.78 -10.91
C TRP A 71 -11.40 2.64 -9.69
N LEU A 72 -12.34 1.68 -9.71
CA LEU A 72 -13.23 1.41 -8.58
C LEU A 72 -12.47 0.96 -7.33
N ALA A 73 -11.46 0.09 -7.49
CA ALA A 73 -10.66 -0.39 -6.36
C ALA A 73 -9.89 0.75 -5.69
N PHE A 74 -9.25 1.61 -6.48
CA PHE A 74 -8.51 2.76 -5.96
C PHE A 74 -9.44 3.85 -5.39
N ALA A 75 -10.60 4.10 -6.00
CA ALA A 75 -11.56 5.08 -5.52
C ALA A 75 -12.23 4.68 -4.20
N ALA A 76 -12.37 3.37 -3.94
CA ALA A 76 -12.93 2.87 -2.69
C ALA A 76 -11.90 2.80 -1.54
N ALA A 77 -10.61 2.92 -1.84
CA ALA A 77 -9.55 2.76 -0.85
C ALA A 77 -9.25 4.07 -0.10
N ASP A 78 -8.88 3.94 1.16
CA ASP A 78 -8.31 5.06 1.94
C ASP A 78 -6.77 5.02 1.92
N TYR A 79 -6.19 3.82 1.76
CA TYR A 79 -4.74 3.60 1.75
C TYR A 79 -4.34 2.60 0.67
N GLY A 80 -3.21 2.85 0.01
CA GLY A 80 -2.56 1.89 -0.88
C GLY A 80 -1.46 1.09 -0.18
N TRP A 81 -1.43 -0.22 -0.39
CA TRP A 81 -0.42 -1.11 0.18
C TRP A 81 0.76 -1.30 -0.78
N VAL A 82 1.95 -0.86 -0.34
CA VAL A 82 3.23 -1.04 -1.03
C VAL A 82 4.34 -1.50 -0.08
N ALA A 83 3.97 -2.10 1.06
CA ALA A 83 4.89 -2.63 2.06
C ALA A 83 5.46 -4.01 1.66
N TYR A 84 6.08 -4.05 0.48
CA TYR A 84 6.65 -5.26 -0.10
C TYR A 84 7.80 -5.83 0.73
N GLU A 85 7.97 -7.14 0.68
CA GLU A 85 8.98 -7.91 1.40
C GLU A 85 10.15 -8.25 0.48
N GLY A 86 11.38 -8.02 0.95
CA GLY A 86 12.60 -8.31 0.19
C GLY A 86 12.71 -7.54 -1.14
N PHE A 87 11.93 -6.48 -1.34
CA PHE A 87 11.85 -5.75 -2.60
C PHE A 87 12.33 -4.31 -2.46
N TYR A 88 13.24 -3.90 -3.35
CA TYR A 88 13.90 -2.59 -3.29
C TYR A 88 13.77 -1.78 -4.60
N GLY A 89 13.07 -2.32 -5.60
CA GLY A 89 12.90 -1.72 -6.93
C GLY A 89 11.71 -0.75 -7.04
N PRO A 90 11.39 -0.29 -8.27
CA PRO A 90 10.24 0.57 -8.54
C PRO A 90 8.92 -0.22 -8.45
N SER A 91 7.79 0.46 -8.22
CA SER A 91 6.47 -0.16 -8.27
C SER A 91 5.47 0.69 -9.05
N GLY A 92 4.82 0.09 -10.04
CA GLY A 92 3.70 0.73 -10.75
C GLY A 92 2.54 1.12 -9.83
N VAL A 93 2.33 0.38 -8.72
CA VAL A 93 1.29 0.66 -7.73
C VAL A 93 1.52 2.00 -7.02
N VAL A 94 2.78 2.43 -6.86
CA VAL A 94 3.08 3.76 -6.31
C VAL A 94 2.56 4.86 -7.23
N ALA A 95 2.71 4.71 -8.54
CA ALA A 95 2.18 5.68 -9.51
C ALA A 95 0.64 5.69 -9.52
N GLN A 96 0.00 4.52 -9.40
CA GLN A 96 -1.46 4.40 -9.32
C GLN A 96 -2.01 5.03 -8.04
N CYS A 97 -1.38 4.77 -6.87
CA CYS A 97 -1.74 5.43 -5.62
C CYS A 97 -1.61 6.94 -5.72
N ARG A 98 -0.55 7.45 -6.36
CA ARG A 98 -0.37 8.89 -6.62
C ARG A 98 -1.53 9.44 -7.46
N GLN A 99 -1.90 8.76 -8.54
CA GLN A 99 -3.00 9.19 -9.41
C GLN A 99 -4.34 9.23 -8.67
N ALA A 100 -4.54 8.31 -7.73
CA ALA A 100 -5.71 8.23 -6.87
C ALA A 100 -5.61 9.11 -5.60
N ASN A 101 -4.52 9.86 -5.43
CA ASN A 101 -4.22 10.66 -4.23
C ASN A 101 -4.30 9.87 -2.91
N LEU A 102 -3.88 8.60 -2.94
CA LEU A 102 -3.90 7.73 -1.77
C LEU A 102 -2.59 7.83 -0.97
N PRO A 103 -2.66 7.97 0.37
CA PRO A 103 -1.52 7.66 1.22
C PRO A 103 -1.14 6.19 1.07
N MET A 104 0.16 5.91 1.15
CA MET A 104 0.74 4.59 0.94
C MET A 104 1.31 4.02 2.23
N ILE A 105 0.98 2.77 2.54
CA ILE A 105 1.57 1.99 3.62
C ILE A 105 2.81 1.29 3.08
N HIS A 106 3.97 1.51 3.71
CA HIS A 106 5.26 1.02 3.25
C HIS A 106 6.21 0.68 4.41
N ARG A 107 7.34 0.03 4.10
CA ARG A 107 8.36 -0.38 5.10
C ARG A 107 9.51 0.63 5.28
N GLY A 108 9.45 1.79 4.63
CA GLY A 108 10.53 2.80 4.66
C GLY A 108 11.85 2.40 3.99
N LYS A 109 11.88 1.35 3.14
CA LYS A 109 13.11 0.82 2.51
C LYS A 109 13.06 0.87 0.98
N GLY A 110 14.24 0.81 0.36
CA GLY A 110 14.41 0.75 -1.09
C GLY A 110 13.88 1.99 -1.83
N LEU A 111 13.62 1.84 -3.13
CA LEU A 111 13.11 2.94 -3.95
C LEU A 111 11.73 3.43 -3.49
N ILE A 112 10.86 2.54 -3.00
CA ILE A 112 9.55 2.93 -2.43
C ILE A 112 9.77 3.86 -1.23
N GLY A 113 10.62 3.46 -0.28
CA GLY A 113 10.94 4.31 0.87
C GLY A 113 11.56 5.65 0.46
N TYR A 114 12.47 5.65 -0.52
CA TYR A 114 13.12 6.87 -1.03
C TYR A 114 12.15 7.85 -1.70
N GLN A 115 11.13 7.36 -2.39
CA GLN A 115 10.15 8.17 -3.14
C GLN A 115 9.07 8.80 -2.25
N LEU A 116 8.87 8.26 -1.05
CA LEU A 116 7.79 8.66 -0.15
C LEU A 116 8.31 9.65 0.90
N ARG A 117 7.55 10.71 1.15
CA ARG A 117 7.82 11.63 2.26
C ARG A 117 6.98 11.23 3.47
N PRO A 118 7.54 11.29 4.69
CA PRO A 118 6.73 11.11 5.90
C PRO A 118 5.47 11.99 5.82
N ALA A 119 4.29 11.38 5.92
CA ALA A 119 3.06 12.17 5.95
C ALA A 119 2.98 12.92 7.28
N SER A 120 2.67 14.21 7.25
CA SER A 120 2.40 15.00 8.45
C SER A 120 1.02 14.69 9.07
N HIS A 121 0.15 13.95 8.36
CA HIS A 121 -1.28 13.84 8.69
C HIS A 121 -1.86 12.41 8.69
N ALA A 122 -1.10 11.36 8.39
CA ALA A 122 -1.64 10.00 8.42
C ALA A 122 -1.27 9.33 9.75
N ASP A 123 -1.91 9.76 10.83
CA ASP A 123 -1.79 9.08 12.13
C ASP A 123 -2.50 7.73 12.01
N ALA A 124 -1.73 6.70 11.64
CA ALA A 124 -2.19 5.32 11.53
C ALA A 124 -1.45 4.45 12.56
N PRO A 125 -1.80 4.53 13.86
CA PRO A 125 -1.13 3.77 14.92
C PRO A 125 -1.11 2.26 14.65
N TRP A 126 -2.13 1.75 13.97
CA TRP A 126 -2.23 0.36 13.54
C TRP A 126 -1.19 -0.04 12.49
N ALA A 127 -0.73 0.86 11.64
CA ALA A 127 0.39 0.59 10.73
C ALA A 127 1.72 0.64 11.50
N SER A 128 1.90 1.67 12.33
CA SER A 128 3.11 1.87 13.13
C SER A 128 3.35 0.75 14.14
N ALA A 129 2.30 0.18 14.73
CA ALA A 129 2.38 -0.99 15.63
C ALA A 129 2.99 -2.23 14.95
N HIS A 130 2.95 -2.29 13.61
CA HIS A 130 3.53 -3.35 12.80
C HIS A 130 4.85 -2.91 12.10
N GLY A 131 5.45 -1.81 12.56
CA GLY A 131 6.70 -1.28 11.99
C GLY A 131 6.55 -0.73 10.57
N LEU A 132 5.33 -0.38 10.17
CA LEU A 132 5.02 0.22 8.87
C LEU A 132 4.92 1.73 9.00
N GLN A 133 5.08 2.41 7.88
CA GLN A 133 4.94 3.87 7.75
C GLN A 133 3.82 4.17 6.77
N VAL A 134 3.16 5.31 6.98
CA VAL A 134 2.15 5.83 6.06
C VAL A 134 2.60 7.18 5.52
N SER A 135 2.70 7.29 4.20
CA SER A 135 3.34 8.41 3.53
C SER A 135 2.67 8.74 2.21
N PHE A 136 2.76 10.00 1.79
CA PHE A 136 2.42 10.39 0.42
C PHE A 136 3.67 10.37 -0.47
N LEU A 137 3.45 10.34 -1.78
CA LEU A 137 4.55 10.57 -2.71
C LEU A 137 5.14 11.97 -2.46
N ALA A 138 6.47 12.06 -2.44
CA ALA A 138 7.14 13.35 -2.47
C ALA A 138 6.62 14.18 -3.66
N SER A 139 6.01 15.33 -3.41
CA SER A 139 5.73 16.28 -4.49
C SER A 139 7.06 16.74 -5.09
N SER A 140 7.20 16.62 -6.40
CA SER A 140 8.28 17.26 -7.12
C SER A 140 7.94 18.76 -7.26
N GLU A 141 8.34 19.56 -6.28
CA GLU A 141 8.64 20.99 -6.51
C GLU A 141 10.16 21.20 -6.47
N PRO A 142 10.67 22.19 -7.22
CA PRO A 142 11.87 22.04 -8.02
C PRO A 142 13.13 21.94 -7.16
N ARG A 143 14.13 21.23 -7.69
CA ARG A 143 15.51 21.49 -7.27
C ARG A 143 15.75 22.97 -7.52
N ASP A 144 15.88 23.73 -6.45
CA ASP A 144 16.44 25.06 -6.49
C ASP A 144 17.85 24.89 -7.09
N ARG A 145 17.96 25.09 -8.41
CA ARG A 145 19.26 25.25 -9.03
C ARG A 145 19.68 26.63 -8.57
N GLY A 146 20.42 26.66 -7.47
CA GLY A 146 21.31 27.76 -7.17
C GLY A 146 22.26 27.93 -8.35
N ILE A 147 21.83 28.70 -9.34
CA ILE A 147 22.73 29.46 -10.19
C ILE A 147 23.21 30.61 -9.31
N GLY A 148 24.36 30.39 -8.69
CA GLY A 148 25.12 31.47 -8.09
C GLY A 148 25.35 32.56 -9.13
N GLU A 149 25.16 33.79 -8.67
CA GLU A 149 25.81 35.02 -9.11
C GLU A 149 26.70 34.90 -10.36
N VAL A 150 26.22 35.46 -11.47
CA VAL A 150 27.08 36.18 -12.42
C VAL A 150 26.38 37.49 -12.75
N ILE A 151 26.52 38.46 -11.84
CA ILE A 151 26.49 39.88 -12.14
C ILE A 151 27.57 40.52 -11.27
N GLY A 152 28.68 40.87 -11.93
CA GLY A 152 29.89 41.44 -11.36
C GLY A 152 30.98 41.47 -12.42
#